data_AF-A0A2A6R0D0-F1
#
_entry.id   AF-A0A2A6R0D0-F1
#
_cell.length_a   1.000
_cell.length_b   1.000
_cell.length_c   1.000
_cell.angle_alpha   90.00
_cell.angle_beta   90.00
_cell.angle_gamma   90.00
#
_symmetry.space_group_name_H-M   'P 1'
#
loop_
_entity.id
_entity.type
_entity.pdbx_description
1 polymer ?
#
loop_
_entity_poly.entity_id
_entity_poly.type
_entity_poly.pdbx_seq_one_letter_code
_entity_poly.pdbx_strand_id
1 'polypeptide(L)' 'MRLVRFHYVGPNDPLVFINPEHVVAVGPFPSSTHIYVSVLQKDGGPSYYPIKETLDEVVKLLTA' A
#
# COMPACT_ATOMS: atom_id res chain seq x y z
N MET A 1 -13.92 -10.51 -3.41
CA MET A 1 -12.83 -9.86 -2.67
C MET A 1 -11.50 -10.25 -3.31
N ARG A 2 -10.80 -9.28 -3.91
CA ARG A 2 -9.49 -9.47 -4.55
C ARG A 2 -8.40 -8.94 -3.62
N LEU A 3 -7.31 -9.67 -3.50
CA LEU A 3 -6.13 -9.21 -2.77
C LEU A 3 -4.97 -9.03 -3.74
N VAL A 4 -4.32 -7.88 -3.65
CA VAL A 4 -3.13 -7.53 -4.44
C VAL A 4 -1.91 -7.59 -3.53
N ARG A 5 -0.87 -8.28 -3.98
CA ARG A 5 0.38 -8.44 -3.23
C ARG A 5 1.35 -7.30 -3.54
N PHE A 6 2.06 -6.84 -2.52
CA PHE A 6 3.14 -5.85 -2.63
C PHE A 6 4.31 -6.22 -1.73
N HIS A 7 5.51 -5.75 -2.06
CA HIS A 7 6.70 -5.91 -1.24
C HIS A 7 6.80 -4.75 -0.25
N TYR A 8 6.64 -5.06 1.03
CA TYR A 8 6.70 -4.05 2.09
C TYR A 8 8.13 -3.57 2.33
N VAL A 9 8.28 -2.29 2.67
CA VAL A 9 9.58 -1.72 3.04
C VAL A 9 9.93 -2.13 4.47
N GLY A 10 10.52 -3.32 4.59
CA GLY A 10 10.98 -3.89 5.85
C GLY A 10 12.14 -4.88 5.68
N PRO A 11 12.78 -5.30 6.78
CA PRO A 11 13.82 -6.30 6.73
C PRO A 11 13.27 -7.63 6.18
N ASN A 12 14.07 -8.32 5.36
CA ASN A 12 13.73 -9.61 4.73
C ASN A 12 12.59 -9.58 3.70
N ASP A 13 12.27 -8.40 3.15
CA ASP A 13 11.34 -8.24 2.03
C ASP A 13 9.96 -8.90 2.23
N PRO A 14 9.22 -8.55 3.31
CA PRO A 14 7.95 -9.19 3.60
C PRO A 14 6.88 -8.78 2.59
N LEU A 15 5.91 -9.66 2.35
CA LEU A 15 4.76 -9.37 1.50
C LEU A 15 3.58 -8.83 2.31
N VAL A 16 2.89 -7.83 1.76
CA VAL A 16 1.59 -7.36 2.25
C VAL A 16 0.52 -7.58 1.18
N PHE A 17 -0.70 -7.89 1.63
CA PHE A 17 -1.84 -8.13 0.77
C PHE A 17 -2.90 -7.07 1.02
N ILE A 18 -3.20 -6.27 0.00
CA ILE A 18 -4.10 -5.12 0.10
C ILE A 18 -5.37 -5.41 -0.71
N ASN A 19 -6.54 -5.14 -0.12
CA ASN A 19 -7.81 -5.08 -0.85
C ASN A 19 -7.92 -3.71 -1.54
N PRO A 20 -7.98 -3.64 -2.89
CA PRO A 20 -8.12 -2.36 -3.60
C PRO A 20 -9.33 -1.53 -3.18
N GLU A 21 -10.42 -2.19 -2.76
CA GLU A 21 -11.65 -1.51 -2.31
C GLU A 21 -11.45 -0.69 -1.01
N HIS A 22 -10.39 -0.98 -0.25
CA HIS A 22 -10.05 -0.24 0.96
C HIS A 22 -9.00 0.86 0.71
N VAL A 23 -8.44 0.95 -0.50
CA VAL A 23 -7.41 1.96 -0.82
C VAL A 23 -8.07 3.31 -1.04
N VAL A 24 -7.57 4.32 -0.32
CA VAL A 24 -8.06 5.70 -0.39
C VAL A 24 -7.15 6.56 -1.27
N ALA A 25 -5.84 6.34 -1.17
CA ALA A 25 -4.85 7.07 -1.96
C ALA A 25 -3.55 6.27 -2.10
N VAL A 26 -2.77 6.60 -3.13
CA VAL A 26 -1.39 6.11 -3.30
C VAL A 26 -0.51 7.33 -3.57
N GLY A 27 0.65 7.40 -2.91
CA GLY A 27 1.54 8.54 -3.06
C GLY A 27 3.02 8.13 -3.01
N PRO A 28 3.90 8.85 -3.75
CA PRO A 28 5.33 8.63 -3.67
C PRO A 28 5.89 9.15 -2.33
N PHE A 29 6.90 8.46 -1.82
CA PHE A 29 7.71 8.86 -0.66
C PHE A 29 9.20 8.68 -1.03
N PRO A 30 10.17 9.38 -0.39
CA PRO A 30 11.55 9.46 -0.91
C PRO A 30 12.25 8.15 -1.29
N SER A 31 11.88 7.02 -0.71
CA SER A 31 12.43 5.70 -1.00
C SER A 31 11.39 4.58 -1.14
N SER A 32 10.11 4.93 -1.23
CA SER A 32 9.01 3.95 -1.28
C SER A 32 7.74 4.57 -1.86
N THR A 33 6.75 3.74 -2.13
CA THR A 33 5.38 4.20 -2.39
C THR A 33 4.54 3.92 -1.16
N HIS A 34 3.68 4.85 -0.76
CA HIS A 34 2.74 4.62 0.35
C HIS A 34 1.35 4.34 -0.20
N ILE A 35 0.73 3.25 0.25
CA ILE A 35 -0.68 2.93 0.02
C ILE A 35 -1.47 3.29 1.27
N TYR A 36 -2.37 4.27 1.17
CA TYR A 36 -3.25 4.68 2.26
C TYR A 36 -4.56 3.90 2.20
N VAL A 37 -5.01 3.35 3.32
CA VAL A 37 -6.25 2.56 3.43
C VAL A 37 -7.27 3.21 4.35
N SER A 38 -8.54 2.85 4.17
CA SER A 38 -9.68 3.43 4.90
C SER A 38 -9.78 3.05 6.38
N VAL A 39 -8.90 2.17 6.85
CA VAL A 39 -8.84 1.76 8.26
C VAL A 39 -8.04 2.78 9.06
N LEU A 40 -8.58 3.21 10.20
CA LEU A 40 -7.85 4.09 11.11
C LEU A 40 -6.94 3.29 12.05
N GLN A 41 -5.81 3.90 12.41
CA GLN A 41 -4.97 3.40 13.48
C GLN A 41 -5.65 3.61 14.84
N LYS A 42 -5.10 3.00 15.89
CA LYS A 42 -5.66 3.06 17.26
C LYS A 42 -5.80 4.50 17.79
N ASP A 43 -4.94 5.40 17.34
CA ASP A 43 -4.92 6.82 17.67
C ASP A 43 -5.80 7.68 16.74
N GLY A 44 -6.53 7.06 15.80
CA GLY A 44 -7.33 7.76 14.80
C GLY A 44 -6.52 8.30 13.61
N GLY A 45 -5.22 8.02 13.54
CA GLY A 45 -4.37 8.40 12.42
C GLY A 45 -4.67 7.58 11.15
N PRO A 46 -4.26 8.08 9.97
CA PRO A 46 -4.40 7.33 8.72
C PRO A 46 -3.52 6.07 8.75
N SER A 47 -4.07 4.93 8.30
CA SER A 47 -3.25 3.73 8.08
C SER A 47 -2.66 3.74 6.68
N TYR A 48 -1.37 3.41 6.58
CA TYR A 48 -0.68 3.29 5.32
C TYR A 48 0.32 2.14 5.34
N TYR A 49 0.66 1.66 4.15
CA TYR A 49 1.67 0.63 3.93
C TYR A 49 2.77 1.17 3.01
N PRO A 50 4.01 1.35 3.49
CA PRO A 50 5.15 1.62 2.63
C PRO A 50 5.54 0.35 1.87
N ILE A 51 5.61 0.45 0.55
CA ILE A 51 5.91 -0.65 -0.37
C ILE A 51 7.00 -0.26 -1.37
N LYS A 52 7.67 -1.25 -1.97
CA LYS A 52 8.85 -1.07 -2.84
C LYS A 52 8.50 -0.82 -4.30
N GLU A 53 7.37 -1.31 -4.77
CA GLU A 53 6.87 -1.04 -6.11
C GLU A 53 6.72 0.46 -6.36
N THR A 54 6.96 0.85 -7.61
CA THR A 54 6.81 2.23 -8.07
C THR A 54 5.34 2.64 -8.10
N LEU A 55 5.08 3.94 -8.06
CA LEU A 55 3.72 4.48 -8.12
C LEU A 55 2.93 3.93 -9.33
N ASP A 56 3.56 3.90 -10.51
CA ASP A 56 2.92 3.43 -11.74
C ASP A 56 2.56 1.94 -11.67
N GLU A 57 3.46 1.11 -11.11
CA GLU A 57 3.19 -0.32 -10.88
C GLU A 57 2.04 -0.51 -9.91
N VAL A 58 2.00 0.25 -8.81
CA VAL A 58 0.92 0.17 -7.83
C VAL A 58 -0.42 0.52 -8.45
N VAL A 59 -0.51 1.66 -9.15
CA VAL A 59 -1.75 2.09 -9.79
C VAL A 59 -2.24 1.03 -10.79
N LYS A 60 -1.33 0.48 -11.60
CA LYS A 60 -1.65 -0.61 -12.53
C LYS A 60 -2.18 -1.86 -11.81
N LEU A 61 -1.52 -2.29 -10.73
CA LEU A 61 -1.90 -3.50 -9.99
C LEU A 61 -3.25 -3.35 -9.24
N LEU A 62 -3.54 -2.15 -8.73
CA LEU A 62 -4.77 -1.86 -8.00
C LEU A 62 -5.99 -1.69 -8.92
N THR A 63 -5.80 -1.28 -10.18
CA THR A 63 -6.89 -0.98 -11.13
C THR A 63 -7.12 -2.05 -12.19
N ALA A 64 -6.23 -3.05 -12.27
CA ALA A 64 -6.39 -4.22 -13.14
C ALA A 64 -7.53 -5.14 -12.69
#